data_AF-A0ABD6QNW3-F1
#
_entry.id   AF-A0ABD6QNW3-F1
#
_cell.length_a   1.000
_cell.length_b   1.000
_cell.length_c   1.000
_cell.angle_alpha   90.00
_cell.angle_beta   90.00
_cell.angle_gamma   90.00
#
_symmetry.space_group_name_H-M   'P 1'
#
loop_
_entity.id
_entity.type
_entity.pdbx_description
1 polymer ?
#
loop_
_entity_poly.entity_id
_entity_poly.type
_entity_poly.pdbx_seq_one_letter_code
_entity_poly.pdbx_strand_id
1 'polypeptide(L)'
;MTDGSDLPEGRDDGAGDDELGESAESRSSRKSGRRERNQFFERVERVLYWVRRTRAAKWLPDRFLTPLDYLIHVNMQYRSHREALAGFRWSDEDECTVPPNDHVGIPSLFIVELFTPSVKRNLDRATKRNRWDTKQLRMFGRHYMPTLDEARSGDRWSWWSLGEVVRRGSDAFVGDAVRRRMPKEFDRVELKALQIGQGITAVMAKFDLNDAAVSRLDDAWHRVYQPEMYWGKRGREWPRPLMPDFVAYRRVQGERGHLHDAARQWFSARMPGFFATHDQPQPLLDVVLFDEISAYPTTRPPRGIEGAIRALGLPHTVYVQRSTKFPAMTYGERETGSDSEIEGRRTWALWGNRSEIGHGLESTLTAYGLDQDDSSIAHYVQRAIEDYLLRLSISEMLQVCDAQYASMRDAAHQHGRLERLRASLLTLSIDMSSIDRDIRAYNERGWRHDHAQFFFEDSPYLVAEHAKHGGGQNRSINLNERLLADQTRMLESLRGADNDYRGILTAAASLTASLRSIRMAQAAIWFAIISFGVAAVTLLIADISQHSMFTLIAEWLGARH
;
A
#
# COMPACT_ATOMS: atom_id res chain seq x y z
N MET A 1 33.50 -60.83 -36.67
CA MET A 1 33.48 -62.30 -36.63
C MET A 1 33.51 -62.66 -35.16
N THR A 2 32.50 -63.18 -34.48
CA THR A 2 31.17 -63.76 -34.75
C THR A 2 30.47 -63.62 -33.38
N ASP A 3 29.35 -62.89 -33.28
CA ASP A 3 27.98 -63.32 -33.56
C ASP A 3 27.41 -64.36 -32.57
N GLY A 4 26.20 -64.08 -32.08
CA GLY A 4 25.33 -65.02 -31.36
C GLY A 4 25.16 -64.80 -29.85
N SER A 5 24.08 -64.13 -29.44
CA SER A 5 23.11 -64.72 -28.49
C SER A 5 21.88 -63.84 -28.31
N ASP A 6 20.75 -64.46 -28.65
CA ASP A 6 19.38 -64.00 -28.55
C ASP A 6 18.92 -63.82 -27.09
N LEU A 7 18.07 -62.81 -26.86
CA LEU A 7 17.08 -62.82 -25.77
C LEU A 7 15.78 -62.12 -26.21
N PRO A 8 14.63 -62.48 -25.61
CA PRO A 8 13.35 -62.62 -26.32
C PRO A 8 12.40 -61.43 -26.17
N GLU A 9 11.51 -61.30 -27.16
CA GLU A 9 10.27 -60.51 -27.10
C GLU A 9 9.33 -61.06 -26.02
N GLY A 10 9.10 -60.26 -24.98
CA GLY A 10 8.02 -60.42 -24.03
C GLY A 10 6.87 -59.47 -24.37
N ARG A 11 5.78 -60.05 -24.89
CA ARG A 11 4.42 -59.50 -24.74
C ARG A 11 3.98 -59.74 -23.30
N ASP A 12 3.45 -58.72 -22.63
CA ASP A 12 2.26 -58.93 -21.80
C ASP A 12 1.40 -57.67 -21.72
N ASP A 13 0.11 -57.93 -21.68
CA ASP A 13 -1.02 -57.04 -21.86
C ASP A 13 -1.48 -56.39 -20.53
N GLY A 14 -2.12 -55.22 -20.64
CA GLY A 14 -3.33 -54.91 -19.87
C GLY A 14 -3.24 -54.07 -18.59
N ALA A 15 -4.00 -52.95 -18.61
CA ALA A 15 -4.64 -52.17 -17.53
C ALA A 15 -4.11 -50.72 -17.40
N GLY A 16 -4.89 -49.65 -17.55
CA GLY A 16 -6.31 -49.53 -17.88
C GLY A 16 -6.60 -48.08 -18.31
N ASP A 17 -7.15 -47.93 -19.51
CA ASP A 17 -7.75 -46.69 -20.00
C ASP A 17 -9.22 -46.68 -19.58
N ASP A 18 -9.49 -46.21 -18.36
CA ASP A 18 -10.82 -45.77 -17.93
C ASP A 18 -11.00 -44.27 -18.28
N GLU A 19 -10.90 -43.91 -19.55
CA GLU A 19 -11.57 -42.71 -20.07
C GLU A 19 -12.91 -43.12 -20.67
N LEU A 20 -13.95 -43.03 -19.82
CA LEU A 20 -15.35 -43.16 -20.18
C LEU A 20 -15.68 -42.38 -21.46
N GLY A 21 -16.06 -43.13 -22.49
CA GLY A 21 -16.51 -42.60 -23.77
C GLY A 21 -17.75 -41.70 -23.64
N GLU A 22 -17.55 -40.39 -23.79
CA GLU A 22 -18.63 -39.51 -24.24
C GLU A 22 -18.98 -39.85 -25.70
N SER A 23 -20.15 -40.45 -25.90
CA SER A 23 -20.66 -40.84 -27.22
C SER A 23 -20.70 -39.64 -28.19
N ALA A 24 -20.43 -39.87 -29.48
CA ALA A 24 -20.43 -38.82 -30.51
C ALA A 24 -21.77 -38.04 -30.59
N GLU A 25 -22.88 -38.67 -30.17
CA GLU A 25 -24.20 -38.04 -30.03
C GLU A 25 -24.25 -36.99 -28.91
N SER A 26 -23.56 -37.20 -27.78
CA SER A 26 -23.45 -36.22 -26.70
C SER A 26 -22.67 -34.96 -27.12
N ARG A 27 -21.63 -35.14 -27.95
CA ARG A 27 -20.84 -34.03 -28.54
C ARG A 27 -21.62 -33.26 -29.60
N SER A 28 -22.45 -33.93 -30.38
CA SER A 28 -23.35 -33.33 -31.39
C SER A 28 -24.47 -32.50 -30.73
N SER A 29 -25.14 -33.07 -29.73
CA SER A 29 -26.19 -32.43 -28.93
C SER A 29 -25.70 -31.18 -28.17
N ARG A 30 -24.51 -31.24 -27.56
CA ARG A 30 -23.89 -30.06 -26.93
C ARG A 30 -23.57 -28.94 -27.93
N LYS A 31 -23.16 -29.26 -29.16
CA LYS A 31 -22.87 -28.26 -30.20
C LYS A 31 -24.14 -27.57 -30.72
N SER A 32 -25.26 -28.29 -30.91
CA SER A 32 -26.52 -27.66 -31.36
C SER A 32 -27.11 -26.74 -30.29
N GLY A 33 -27.18 -27.18 -29.03
CA GLY A 33 -27.68 -26.38 -27.91
C GLY A 33 -26.79 -25.18 -27.54
N ARG A 34 -25.52 -25.17 -27.96
CA ARG A 34 -24.58 -24.02 -27.86
C ARG A 34 -24.91 -22.97 -28.92
N ARG A 35 -25.21 -23.39 -30.14
CA ARG A 35 -25.53 -22.49 -31.26
C ARG A 35 -26.87 -21.78 -31.06
N GLU A 36 -27.89 -22.47 -30.57
CA GLU A 36 -29.22 -21.87 -30.31
C GLU A 36 -29.19 -20.85 -29.16
N ARG A 37 -28.42 -21.11 -28.10
CA ARG A 37 -28.32 -20.19 -26.95
C ARG A 37 -27.53 -18.93 -27.26
N ASN A 38 -26.48 -19.01 -28.08
CA ASN A 38 -25.77 -17.80 -28.54
C ASN A 38 -26.65 -16.94 -29.45
N GLN A 39 -27.48 -17.54 -30.30
CA GLN A 39 -28.45 -16.81 -31.12
C GLN A 39 -29.50 -16.06 -30.28
N PHE A 40 -29.88 -16.58 -29.12
CA PHE A 40 -30.78 -15.86 -28.21
C PHE A 40 -30.16 -14.55 -27.71
N PHE A 41 -28.92 -14.59 -27.20
CA PHE A 41 -28.21 -13.39 -26.72
C PHE A 41 -28.01 -12.37 -27.84
N GLU A 42 -27.69 -12.81 -29.06
CA GLU A 42 -27.58 -11.93 -30.23
C GLU A 42 -28.91 -11.27 -30.63
N ARG A 43 -30.04 -11.97 -30.45
CA ARG A 43 -31.37 -11.40 -30.71
C ARG A 43 -31.71 -10.34 -29.66
N VAL A 44 -31.47 -10.63 -28.38
CA VAL A 44 -31.66 -9.67 -27.29
C VAL A 44 -30.78 -8.43 -27.50
N GLU A 45 -29.50 -8.64 -27.81
CA GLU A 45 -28.55 -7.56 -28.12
C GLU A 45 -29.04 -6.68 -29.26
N ARG A 46 -29.46 -7.29 -30.38
CA ARG A 46 -30.01 -6.57 -31.54
C ARG A 46 -31.24 -5.75 -31.18
N VAL A 47 -32.14 -6.29 -30.36
CA VAL A 47 -33.34 -5.57 -29.89
C VAL A 47 -32.94 -4.38 -29.01
N LEU A 48 -32.04 -4.57 -28.05
CA LEU A 48 -31.59 -3.51 -27.15
C LEU A 48 -30.86 -2.38 -27.91
N TYR A 49 -29.97 -2.72 -28.85
CA TYR A 49 -29.32 -1.74 -29.72
C TYR A 49 -30.31 -1.03 -30.64
N TRP A 50 -31.31 -1.74 -31.17
CA TRP A 50 -32.37 -1.12 -31.98
C TRP A 50 -33.16 -0.10 -31.16
N VAL A 51 -33.58 -0.44 -29.94
CA VAL A 51 -34.24 0.48 -29.00
C VAL A 51 -33.35 1.70 -28.74
N ARG A 52 -32.06 1.50 -28.45
CA ARG A 52 -31.09 2.57 -28.21
C ARG A 52 -30.90 3.50 -29.41
N ARG A 53 -31.03 2.98 -30.65
CA ARG A 53 -30.84 3.71 -31.91
C ARG A 53 -32.10 4.43 -32.40
N THR A 54 -33.27 4.19 -31.80
CA THR A 54 -34.51 4.88 -32.16
C THR A 54 -34.39 6.40 -31.98
N ARG A 55 -35.13 7.17 -32.78
CA ARG A 55 -35.17 8.64 -32.63
C ARG A 55 -35.63 9.04 -31.24
N ALA A 56 -36.61 8.33 -30.66
CA ALA A 56 -37.11 8.60 -29.31
C ALA A 56 -36.02 8.46 -28.23
N ALA A 57 -35.16 7.45 -28.31
CA ALA A 57 -34.06 7.26 -27.37
C ALA A 57 -33.02 8.40 -27.41
N LYS A 58 -32.88 9.11 -28.53
CA LYS A 58 -32.00 10.29 -28.62
C LYS A 58 -32.50 11.50 -27.83
N TRP A 59 -33.79 11.54 -27.50
CA TRP A 59 -34.41 12.62 -26.71
C TRP A 59 -34.61 12.24 -25.23
N LEU A 60 -34.29 11.01 -24.84
CA LEU A 60 -34.43 10.56 -23.46
C LEU A 60 -33.25 11.08 -22.60
N PRO A 61 -33.51 11.56 -21.37
CA PRO A 61 -32.46 11.90 -20.42
C PRO A 61 -31.56 10.70 -20.06
N ASP A 62 -30.29 10.96 -19.71
CA ASP A 62 -29.28 9.93 -19.41
C ASP A 62 -29.74 8.91 -18.36
N ARG A 63 -30.54 9.33 -17.37
CA ARG A 63 -31.10 8.43 -16.34
C ARG A 63 -31.89 7.22 -16.91
N PHE A 64 -32.41 7.33 -18.13
CA PHE A 64 -33.11 6.24 -18.82
C PHE A 64 -32.21 5.48 -19.80
N LEU A 65 -31.12 6.11 -20.26
CA LEU A 65 -30.15 5.50 -21.16
C LEU A 65 -29.13 4.65 -20.41
N THR A 66 -28.69 5.07 -19.23
CA THR A 66 -27.71 4.33 -18.41
C THR A 66 -28.16 2.90 -18.09
N PRO A 67 -29.42 2.62 -17.67
CA PRO A 67 -29.88 1.25 -17.46
C PRO A 67 -29.92 0.42 -18.75
N LEU A 68 -30.27 1.03 -19.88
CA LEU A 68 -30.29 0.35 -21.18
C LEU A 68 -28.87 -0.01 -21.64
N ASP A 69 -27.94 0.94 -21.53
CA ASP A 69 -26.53 0.74 -21.84
C ASP A 69 -25.91 -0.33 -20.90
N TYR A 70 -26.29 -0.34 -19.62
CA TYR A 70 -25.93 -1.39 -18.67
C TYR A 70 -26.44 -2.77 -19.09
N LEU A 71 -27.70 -2.90 -19.52
CA LEU A 71 -28.26 -4.17 -19.98
C LEU A 71 -27.59 -4.68 -21.26
N ILE A 72 -27.31 -3.79 -22.22
CA ILE A 72 -26.55 -4.13 -23.43
C ILE A 72 -25.20 -4.70 -23.06
N HIS A 73 -24.48 -4.01 -22.16
CA HIS A 73 -23.17 -4.45 -21.70
C HIS A 73 -23.24 -5.79 -20.98
N VAL A 74 -24.14 -5.97 -20.00
CA VAL A 74 -24.29 -7.24 -19.28
C VAL A 74 -24.59 -8.39 -20.24
N ASN A 75 -25.46 -8.17 -21.23
CA ASN A 75 -25.80 -9.19 -22.23
C ASN A 75 -24.58 -9.59 -23.08
N MET A 76 -23.80 -8.60 -23.54
CA MET A 76 -22.56 -8.82 -24.29
C MET A 76 -21.54 -9.61 -23.45
N GLN A 77 -21.34 -9.20 -22.19
CA GLN A 77 -20.35 -9.81 -21.30
C GLN A 77 -20.75 -11.23 -20.86
N TYR A 78 -22.05 -11.49 -20.70
CA TYR A 78 -22.55 -12.83 -20.45
C TYR A 78 -22.33 -13.76 -21.64
N ARG A 79 -22.47 -13.25 -22.89
CA ARG A 79 -22.12 -14.01 -24.09
C ARG A 79 -20.63 -14.39 -24.10
N SER A 80 -19.75 -13.40 -23.86
CA SER A 80 -18.30 -13.62 -23.76
C SER A 80 -17.92 -14.59 -22.63
N HIS A 81 -18.59 -14.52 -21.46
CA HIS A 81 -18.40 -15.48 -20.36
C HIS A 81 -18.73 -16.91 -20.79
N ARG A 82 -19.84 -17.10 -21.52
CA ARG A 82 -20.24 -18.42 -22.02
C ARG A 82 -19.31 -18.96 -23.11
N GLU A 83 -18.77 -18.09 -23.95
CA GLU A 83 -17.75 -18.46 -24.92
C GLU A 83 -16.48 -18.96 -24.20
N ALA A 84 -16.07 -18.26 -23.14
CA ALA A 84 -14.94 -18.65 -22.29
C ALA A 84 -15.17 -19.99 -21.57
N LEU A 85 -16.35 -20.19 -20.96
CA LEU A 85 -16.72 -21.48 -20.34
C LEU A 85 -16.65 -22.66 -21.31
N ALA A 86 -16.76 -22.37 -22.61
CA ALA A 86 -16.74 -23.36 -23.66
C ALA A 86 -15.36 -23.48 -24.35
N GLY A 87 -14.31 -23.03 -23.67
CA GLY A 87 -12.90 -23.19 -24.03
C GLY A 87 -12.31 -22.12 -24.94
N PHE A 88 -13.04 -21.03 -25.21
CA PHE A 88 -12.50 -19.94 -26.03
C PHE A 88 -11.52 -19.07 -25.21
N ARG A 89 -10.28 -18.93 -25.69
CA ARG A 89 -9.28 -18.02 -25.14
C ARG A 89 -9.06 -16.84 -26.10
N TRP A 90 -9.02 -15.63 -25.55
CA TRP A 90 -8.87 -14.39 -26.32
C TRP A 90 -7.40 -14.07 -26.66
N SER A 91 -6.44 -14.62 -25.90
CA SER A 91 -5.00 -14.57 -26.17
C SER A 91 -4.28 -15.73 -25.47
N ASP A 92 -3.13 -16.14 -26.02
CA ASP A 92 -2.22 -17.12 -25.42
C ASP A 92 -1.13 -16.46 -24.53
N GLU A 93 -1.09 -15.12 -24.49
CA GLU A 93 0.00 -14.35 -23.86
C GLU A 93 -0.10 -14.30 -22.32
N ASP A 94 -1.30 -14.55 -21.76
CA ASP A 94 -1.57 -14.48 -20.32
C ASP A 94 -1.80 -15.86 -19.68
N GLU A 95 -1.37 -16.94 -20.32
CA GLU A 95 -1.50 -18.29 -19.75
C GLU A 95 -0.83 -18.33 -18.36
N CYS A 96 -1.52 -18.89 -17.37
CA CYS A 96 -1.01 -19.08 -16.03
C CYS A 96 -0.78 -20.58 -15.80
N THR A 97 0.48 -21.01 -15.91
CA THR A 97 0.88 -22.40 -15.69
C THR A 97 1.90 -22.46 -14.56
N VAL A 98 1.48 -23.03 -13.44
CA VAL A 98 2.35 -23.31 -12.29
C VAL A 98 3.04 -24.66 -12.52
N PRO A 99 4.37 -24.76 -12.41
CA PRO A 99 5.05 -26.06 -12.46
C PRO A 99 4.55 -26.97 -11.33
N PRO A 100 4.27 -28.26 -11.58
CA PRO A 100 3.57 -29.12 -10.64
C PRO A 100 4.33 -29.43 -9.34
N ASN A 101 5.66 -29.24 -9.33
CA ASN A 101 6.51 -29.47 -8.17
C ASN A 101 7.03 -28.15 -7.55
N ASP A 102 6.61 -27.00 -8.07
CA ASP A 102 7.10 -25.72 -7.57
C ASP A 102 6.16 -25.20 -6.48
N HIS A 103 6.66 -25.03 -5.26
CA HIS A 103 5.86 -24.51 -4.16
C HIS A 103 6.23 -23.09 -3.77
N VAL A 104 5.23 -22.28 -3.41
CA VAL A 104 5.44 -20.92 -2.93
C VAL A 104 5.54 -20.87 -1.41
N GLY A 105 6.68 -20.39 -0.91
CA GLY A 105 6.91 -20.09 0.50
C GLY A 105 6.87 -18.59 0.78
N ILE A 106 6.23 -18.18 1.87
CA ILE A 106 6.36 -16.81 2.41
C ILE A 106 6.79 -16.92 3.87
N PRO A 107 8.10 -16.98 4.18
CA PRO A 107 8.55 -17.14 5.56
C PRO A 107 8.19 -15.94 6.43
N SER A 108 8.30 -14.72 5.88
CA SER A 108 8.07 -13.51 6.65
C SER A 108 7.55 -12.34 5.85
N LEU A 109 6.78 -11.49 6.55
CA LEU A 109 6.40 -10.14 6.11
C LEU A 109 7.10 -9.11 7.00
N PHE A 110 7.54 -8.00 6.42
CA PHE A 110 8.09 -6.84 7.11
C PHE A 110 7.15 -5.66 6.93
N ILE A 111 6.77 -5.02 8.04
CA ILE A 111 5.94 -3.81 8.03
C ILE A 111 6.67 -2.71 8.75
N VAL A 112 6.65 -1.50 8.20
CA VAL A 112 7.23 -0.32 8.83
C VAL A 112 6.15 0.68 9.19
N GLU A 113 6.20 1.17 10.42
CA GLU A 113 5.40 2.30 10.88
C GLU A 113 6.33 3.39 11.40
N LEU A 114 6.04 4.64 11.02
CA LEU A 114 6.86 5.79 11.39
C LEU A 114 6.19 6.54 12.53
N PHE A 115 6.98 6.97 13.50
CA PHE A 115 6.51 7.77 14.62
C PHE A 115 7.17 9.14 14.55
N THR A 116 6.45 10.12 14.01
CA THR A 116 6.83 11.54 14.02
C THR A 116 6.57 12.17 15.40
N PRO A 117 6.99 13.43 15.65
CA PRO A 117 6.76 14.10 16.93
C PRO A 117 5.29 14.12 17.38
N SER A 118 4.35 14.34 16.45
CA SER A 118 2.91 14.35 16.75
C SER A 118 2.36 13.01 17.26
N VAL A 119 2.88 11.88 16.75
CA VAL A 119 2.40 10.53 17.10
C VAL A 119 3.31 9.77 18.07
N LYS A 120 4.44 10.35 18.50
CA LYS A 120 5.38 9.75 19.48
C LYS A 120 4.67 9.18 20.71
N ARG A 121 3.68 9.90 21.25
CA ARG A 121 2.93 9.49 22.45
C ARG A 121 2.21 8.14 22.27
N ASN A 122 1.90 7.73 21.04
CA ASN A 122 1.30 6.43 20.76
C ASN A 122 2.33 5.31 20.98
N LEU A 123 3.58 5.51 20.54
CA LEU A 123 4.68 4.57 20.77
C LEU A 123 4.96 4.41 22.27
N ASP A 124 5.07 5.51 23.01
CA ASP A 124 5.27 5.49 24.47
C ASP A 124 4.17 4.68 25.18
N ARG A 125 2.90 4.92 24.79
CA ARG A 125 1.75 4.19 25.34
C ARG A 125 1.80 2.72 24.97
N ALA A 126 2.17 2.37 23.74
CA ALA A 126 2.25 0.99 23.30
C ALA A 126 3.37 0.22 24.03
N THR A 127 4.55 0.81 24.15
CA THR A 127 5.70 0.25 24.88
C THR A 127 5.35 -0.02 26.34
N LYS A 128 4.78 0.97 27.04
CA LYS A 128 4.33 0.82 28.43
C LYS A 128 3.24 -0.23 28.58
N ARG A 129 2.23 -0.24 27.69
CA ARG A 129 1.12 -1.20 27.73
C ARG A 129 1.59 -2.64 27.52
N ASN A 130 2.65 -2.85 26.74
CA ASN A 130 3.22 -4.18 26.51
C ASN A 130 4.29 -4.58 27.53
N ARG A 131 4.77 -3.64 28.34
CA ARG A 131 5.91 -3.85 29.27
C ARG A 131 7.18 -4.32 28.56
N TRP A 132 7.37 -3.85 27.33
CA TRP A 132 8.56 -4.14 26.53
C TRP A 132 9.81 -3.56 27.16
N ASP A 133 9.71 -2.33 27.67
CA ASP A 133 10.72 -1.66 28.48
C ASP A 133 11.20 -2.50 29.68
N THR A 134 10.27 -3.03 30.46
CA THR A 134 10.57 -3.65 31.76
C THR A 134 11.21 -5.03 31.59
N LYS A 135 10.84 -5.77 30.54
CA LYS A 135 11.39 -7.10 30.25
C LYS A 135 12.81 -7.02 29.75
N GLN A 136 13.09 -6.12 28.81
CA GLN A 136 14.42 -5.98 28.25
C GLN A 136 15.41 -5.37 29.24
N LEU A 137 14.95 -4.40 30.05
CA LEU A 137 15.74 -3.86 31.15
C LEU A 137 16.15 -4.93 32.19
N ARG A 138 15.36 -6.00 32.36
CA ARG A 138 15.72 -7.11 33.26
C ARG A 138 16.78 -8.05 32.67
N MET A 139 16.81 -8.21 31.36
CA MET A 139 17.79 -9.10 30.70
C MET A 139 19.11 -8.41 30.40
N PHE A 140 19.07 -7.18 29.89
CA PHE A 140 20.26 -6.49 29.40
C PHE A 140 20.68 -5.32 30.32
N GLY A 141 19.84 -4.88 31.26
CA GLY A 141 20.11 -3.71 32.09
C GLY A 141 19.91 -2.38 31.36
N ARG A 142 19.86 -1.26 32.11
CA ARG A 142 19.63 0.10 31.54
C ARG A 142 20.74 0.59 30.62
N HIS A 143 21.96 0.08 30.75
CA HIS A 143 23.10 0.57 29.97
C HIS A 143 23.10 0.09 28.51
N TYR A 144 22.29 -0.91 28.18
CA TYR A 144 22.32 -1.56 26.87
C TYR A 144 21.08 -1.27 26.01
N MET A 145 20.07 -0.56 26.55
CA MET A 145 18.89 -0.16 25.79
C MET A 145 18.45 1.26 26.10
N PRO A 146 18.27 2.12 25.08
CA PRO A 146 17.85 3.49 25.30
C PRO A 146 16.37 3.55 25.64
N THR A 147 15.99 4.52 26.47
CA THR A 147 14.62 5.02 26.46
C THR A 147 14.34 5.71 25.13
N LEU A 148 13.06 5.78 24.72
CA LEU A 148 12.69 6.49 23.49
C LEU A 148 13.11 7.97 23.54
N ASP A 149 13.15 8.56 24.74
CA ASP A 149 13.61 9.93 24.96
C ASP A 149 15.13 10.05 24.77
N GLU A 150 15.91 9.09 25.26
CA GLU A 150 17.36 9.02 25.04
C GLU A 150 17.69 8.79 23.54
N ALA A 151 17.01 7.88 22.86
CA ALA A 151 17.23 7.69 21.42
C ALA A 151 16.93 8.98 20.60
N ARG A 152 15.93 9.76 21.04
CA ARG A 152 15.54 11.02 20.41
C ARG A 152 16.37 12.24 20.84
N SER A 153 17.13 12.15 21.93
CA SER A 153 18.03 13.22 22.39
C SER A 153 19.20 13.43 21.41
N GLY A 154 19.47 12.45 20.54
CA GLY A 154 20.66 12.39 19.69
C GLY A 154 21.76 11.51 20.29
N ASP A 155 21.50 10.82 21.41
CA ASP A 155 22.39 9.76 21.90
C ASP A 155 22.47 8.63 20.86
N ARG A 156 23.67 8.05 20.72
CA ARG A 156 24.19 7.26 19.57
C ARG A 156 23.46 5.95 19.21
N TRP A 157 22.18 5.82 19.54
CA TRP A 157 21.38 4.63 19.29
C TRP A 157 20.71 4.71 17.92
N SER A 158 21.25 3.97 16.95
CA SER A 158 20.63 3.85 15.63
C SER A 158 19.47 2.86 15.60
N TRP A 159 19.49 1.85 16.47
CA TRP A 159 18.44 0.84 16.56
C TRP A 159 18.43 0.14 17.92
N TRP A 160 17.31 -0.47 18.26
CA TRP A 160 17.18 -1.37 19.40
C TRP A 160 15.99 -2.32 19.21
N SER A 161 16.04 -3.53 19.79
CA SER A 161 14.88 -4.42 19.80
C SER A 161 13.80 -3.83 20.72
N LEU A 162 12.54 -3.78 20.32
CA LEU A 162 11.42 -3.50 21.23
C LEU A 162 10.91 -4.78 21.90
N GLY A 163 11.17 -5.94 21.29
CA GLY A 163 10.83 -7.24 21.81
C GLY A 163 9.81 -7.94 20.93
N GLU A 164 9.34 -9.08 21.44
CA GLU A 164 8.67 -10.05 20.60
C GLU A 164 7.29 -10.43 21.12
N VAL A 165 6.42 -10.81 20.20
CA VAL A 165 5.05 -11.23 20.48
C VAL A 165 4.83 -12.59 19.83
N VAL A 166 4.42 -13.58 20.63
CA VAL A 166 4.09 -14.91 20.14
C VAL A 166 2.58 -15.11 20.23
N ARG A 167 1.99 -15.76 19.22
CA ARG A 167 0.57 -16.08 19.21
C ARG A 167 0.22 -17.04 20.34
N ARG A 168 -0.90 -16.79 21.03
CA ARG A 168 -1.46 -17.75 22.00
C ARG A 168 -1.86 -19.04 21.28
N GLY A 169 -1.35 -20.16 21.75
CA GLY A 169 -1.59 -21.48 21.14
C GLY A 169 -0.63 -21.82 19.99
N SER A 170 0.37 -20.98 19.70
CA SER A 170 1.48 -21.34 18.82
C SER A 170 2.58 -22.05 19.61
N ASP A 171 3.22 -23.03 18.98
CA ASP A 171 4.35 -23.79 19.52
C ASP A 171 5.68 -23.04 19.45
N ALA A 172 5.71 -21.89 18.77
CA ALA A 172 6.89 -21.02 18.73
C ALA A 172 7.38 -20.68 20.15
N PHE A 173 8.66 -20.96 20.41
CA PHE A 173 9.30 -20.70 21.69
C PHE A 173 10.31 -19.56 21.57
N VAL A 174 10.04 -18.48 22.29
CA VAL A 174 10.96 -17.36 22.47
C VAL A 174 10.94 -17.01 23.95
N GLY A 175 12.10 -17.06 24.60
CA GLY A 175 12.22 -16.99 26.05
C GLY A 175 11.63 -15.71 26.67
N ASP A 176 11.67 -14.59 25.97
CA ASP A 176 11.21 -13.29 26.48
C ASP A 176 9.93 -12.76 25.85
N ALA A 177 9.40 -13.44 24.82
CA ALA A 177 8.25 -12.98 24.08
C ALA A 177 6.99 -12.83 24.96
N VAL A 178 6.13 -11.91 24.56
CA VAL A 178 4.82 -11.72 25.18
C VAL A 178 3.79 -12.54 24.42
N ARG A 179 3.17 -13.53 25.07
CA ARG A 179 2.09 -14.30 24.46
C ARG A 179 0.78 -13.50 24.39
N ARG A 180 0.26 -13.27 23.18
CA ARG A 180 -0.95 -12.46 22.92
C ARG A 180 -1.84 -13.06 21.83
N ARG A 181 -3.06 -12.52 21.73
CA ARG A 181 -3.93 -12.80 20.58
C ARG A 181 -3.36 -12.09 19.37
N MET A 182 -3.17 -12.84 18.30
CA MET A 182 -2.69 -12.40 16.99
C MET A 182 -3.58 -13.04 15.92
N PRO A 183 -3.56 -12.52 14.68
CA PRO A 183 -4.19 -13.20 13.55
C PRO A 183 -3.71 -14.64 13.46
N LYS A 184 -4.59 -15.55 13.01
CA LYS A 184 -4.31 -16.99 13.01
C LYS A 184 -3.26 -17.37 11.98
N GLU A 185 -2.90 -16.46 11.10
CA GLU A 185 -1.95 -16.60 10.00
C GLU A 185 -0.49 -16.50 10.48
N PHE A 186 -0.24 -15.94 11.66
CA PHE A 186 1.11 -15.64 12.16
C PHE A 186 1.41 -16.35 13.47
N ASP A 187 2.64 -16.85 13.63
CA ASP A 187 3.09 -17.47 14.87
C ASP A 187 3.83 -16.49 15.78
N ARG A 188 4.60 -15.58 15.19
CA ARG A 188 5.47 -14.66 15.91
C ARG A 188 5.55 -13.31 15.20
N VAL A 189 5.73 -12.26 16.00
CA VAL A 189 6.12 -10.93 15.54
C VAL A 189 7.34 -10.46 16.33
N GLU A 190 8.39 -10.10 15.61
CA GLU A 190 9.57 -9.44 16.15
C GLU A 190 9.48 -7.93 15.86
N LEU A 191 9.72 -7.10 16.87
CA LEU A 191 9.63 -5.64 16.76
C LEU A 191 11.01 -5.01 16.98
N LYS A 192 11.45 -4.23 16.01
CA LYS A 192 12.71 -3.48 16.05
C LYS A 192 12.42 -1.99 15.88
N ALA A 193 12.97 -1.17 16.77
CA ALA A 193 12.94 0.28 16.64
C ALA A 193 14.23 0.78 15.97
N LEU A 194 14.06 1.77 15.09
CA LEU A 194 15.09 2.31 14.21
C LEU A 194 15.01 3.84 14.28
N GLN A 195 16.11 4.50 14.65
CA GLN A 195 16.14 5.94 14.83
C GLN A 195 16.67 6.63 13.57
N ILE A 196 15.81 7.39 12.89
CA ILE A 196 16.16 8.11 11.66
C ILE A 196 16.83 9.44 12.00
N GLY A 197 16.25 10.20 12.93
CA GLY A 197 16.74 11.53 13.35
C GLY A 197 16.47 11.79 14.82
N GLN A 198 16.21 13.02 15.23
CA GLN A 198 15.83 13.33 16.62
C GLN A 198 14.31 13.29 16.82
N GLY A 199 13.54 13.56 15.77
CA GLY A 199 12.09 13.59 15.79
C GLY A 199 11.40 12.35 15.23
N ILE A 200 12.05 11.57 14.36
CA ILE A 200 11.46 10.36 13.76
C ILE A 200 12.09 9.08 14.31
N THR A 201 11.23 8.18 14.79
CA THR A 201 11.55 6.78 15.10
C THR A 201 10.70 5.89 14.21
N ALA A 202 11.30 4.95 13.50
CA ALA A 202 10.60 3.90 12.78
C ALA A 202 10.50 2.64 13.66
N VAL A 203 9.40 1.90 13.52
CA VAL A 203 9.28 0.54 14.07
C VAL A 203 9.07 -0.40 12.90
N MET A 204 10.00 -1.33 12.74
CA MET A 204 9.91 -2.44 11.80
C MET A 204 9.40 -3.67 12.54
N ALA A 205 8.34 -4.26 12.03
CA ALA A 205 7.75 -5.49 12.52
C ALA A 205 7.97 -6.61 11.50
N LYS A 206 8.65 -7.68 11.92
CA LYS A 206 8.75 -8.93 11.16
C LYS A 206 7.65 -9.87 11.64
N PHE A 207 6.77 -10.30 10.75
CA PHE A 207 5.72 -11.28 10.99
C PHE A 207 6.18 -12.61 10.40
N ASP A 208 6.32 -13.64 11.24
CA ASP A 208 6.58 -15.01 10.78
C ASP A 208 5.23 -15.71 10.53
N LEU A 209 5.04 -16.20 9.30
CA LEU A 209 3.82 -16.91 8.91
C LEU A 209 3.87 -18.35 9.45
N ASN A 210 2.69 -18.95 9.61
CA ASN A 210 2.59 -20.37 9.88
C ASN A 210 2.37 -21.19 8.61
N ASP A 211 2.70 -22.47 8.69
CA ASP A 211 2.59 -23.41 7.58
C ASP A 211 1.18 -23.44 7.00
N ALA A 212 0.15 -23.41 7.85
CA ALA A 212 -1.24 -23.41 7.40
C ALA A 212 -1.64 -22.16 6.59
N ALA A 213 -0.97 -21.02 6.77
CA ALA A 213 -1.19 -19.83 5.96
C ALA A 213 -0.45 -19.92 4.62
N VAL A 214 0.77 -20.46 4.64
CA VAL A 214 1.59 -20.70 3.44
C VAL A 214 0.91 -21.74 2.54
N SER A 215 0.50 -22.89 3.07
CA SER A 215 -0.20 -23.93 2.31
C SER A 215 -1.49 -23.42 1.67
N ARG A 216 -2.26 -22.54 2.34
CA ARG A 216 -3.47 -21.97 1.72
C ARG A 216 -3.16 -21.12 0.49
N LEU A 217 -2.07 -20.35 0.52
CA LEU A 217 -1.64 -19.57 -0.63
C LEU A 217 -1.15 -20.50 -1.76
N ASP A 218 -0.35 -21.51 -1.40
CA ASP A 218 0.17 -22.51 -2.34
C ASP A 218 -0.95 -23.31 -3.01
N ASP A 219 -1.92 -23.79 -2.24
CA ASP A 219 -3.13 -24.46 -2.74
C ASP A 219 -3.91 -23.56 -3.70
N ALA A 220 -4.04 -22.28 -3.36
CA ALA A 220 -4.71 -21.31 -4.22
C ALA A 220 -3.93 -21.07 -5.52
N TRP A 221 -2.61 -21.10 -5.48
CA TRP A 221 -1.73 -20.90 -6.62
C TRP A 221 -1.79 -22.09 -7.60
N HIS A 222 -1.78 -23.32 -7.07
CA HIS A 222 -1.87 -24.56 -7.86
C HIS A 222 -3.29 -24.89 -8.36
N ARG A 223 -4.31 -24.21 -7.83
CA ARG A 223 -5.69 -24.51 -8.18
C ARG A 223 -5.99 -24.20 -9.65
N VAL A 224 -6.62 -25.14 -10.33
CA VAL A 224 -7.19 -24.90 -11.66
C VAL A 224 -8.47 -24.09 -11.53
N TYR A 225 -8.47 -22.88 -12.10
CA TYR A 225 -9.63 -21.98 -12.09
C TYR A 225 -10.48 -22.10 -13.35
N GLN A 226 -11.77 -21.81 -13.21
CA GLN A 226 -12.71 -21.73 -14.31
C GLN A 226 -13.07 -20.26 -14.59
N PRO A 227 -13.51 -19.91 -15.82
CA PRO A 227 -13.93 -18.55 -16.13
C PRO A 227 -15.06 -18.08 -15.20
N GLU A 228 -14.92 -16.88 -14.63
CA GLU A 228 -15.90 -16.29 -13.71
C GLU A 228 -16.48 -14.98 -14.26
N MET A 229 -17.73 -14.68 -13.93
CA MET A 229 -18.29 -13.34 -14.19
C MET A 229 -17.95 -12.42 -13.02
N TYR A 230 -17.14 -11.40 -13.27
CA TYR A 230 -16.82 -10.36 -12.29
C TYR A 230 -17.84 -9.25 -12.36
N TRP A 231 -18.45 -8.91 -11.22
CA TRP A 231 -19.54 -7.94 -11.15
C TRP A 231 -19.11 -6.54 -10.71
N GLY A 232 -17.84 -6.37 -10.30
CA GLY A 232 -17.33 -5.08 -9.84
C GLY A 232 -17.93 -4.58 -8.52
N LYS A 233 -17.39 -3.47 -8.01
CA LYS A 233 -18.06 -2.68 -6.98
C LYS A 233 -19.20 -1.87 -7.64
N ARG A 234 -20.42 -1.99 -7.10
CA ARG A 234 -21.63 -1.37 -7.65
C ARG A 234 -21.41 0.12 -7.96
N GLY A 235 -21.53 0.49 -9.24
CA GLY A 235 -21.44 1.88 -9.70
C GLY A 235 -20.03 2.40 -9.98
N ARG A 236 -18.97 1.58 -9.83
CA ARG A 236 -17.60 1.94 -10.22
C ARG A 236 -17.10 1.14 -11.42
N GLU A 237 -17.41 -0.14 -11.43
CA GLU A 237 -16.93 -1.08 -12.45
C GLU A 237 -18.10 -1.77 -13.12
N TRP A 238 -17.97 -1.97 -14.43
CA TRP A 238 -18.97 -2.67 -15.22
C TRP A 238 -18.69 -4.18 -15.17
N PRO A 239 -19.74 -5.03 -15.18
CA PRO A 239 -19.53 -6.47 -15.14
C PRO A 239 -18.72 -6.95 -16.33
N ARG A 240 -17.78 -7.87 -16.13
CA ARG A 240 -16.94 -8.43 -17.20
C ARG A 240 -16.61 -9.90 -16.93
N PRO A 241 -16.45 -10.74 -17.96
CA PRO A 241 -15.94 -12.08 -17.80
C PRO A 241 -14.45 -12.01 -17.48
N LEU A 242 -14.02 -12.81 -16.52
CA LEU A 242 -12.62 -13.11 -16.27
C LEU A 242 -12.31 -14.48 -16.86
N MET A 243 -11.25 -14.55 -17.66
CA MET A 243 -10.70 -15.82 -18.13
C MET A 243 -10.04 -16.57 -16.96
N PRO A 244 -9.78 -17.89 -17.07
CA PRO A 244 -9.20 -18.69 -15.99
C PRO A 244 -7.97 -18.06 -15.35
N ASP A 245 -7.06 -17.50 -16.16
CA ASP A 245 -5.82 -16.89 -15.70
C ASP A 245 -6.09 -15.62 -14.86
N PHE A 246 -7.01 -14.76 -15.30
CA PHE A 246 -7.42 -13.59 -14.53
C PHE A 246 -8.18 -13.96 -13.25
N VAL A 247 -8.90 -15.08 -13.24
CA VAL A 247 -9.49 -15.63 -12.02
C VAL A 247 -8.38 -16.10 -11.08
N ALA A 248 -7.36 -16.80 -11.60
CA ALA A 248 -6.19 -17.19 -10.81
C ALA A 248 -5.50 -15.96 -10.21
N TYR A 249 -5.22 -14.94 -11.03
CA TYR A 249 -4.61 -13.68 -10.57
C TYR A 249 -5.41 -13.09 -9.43
N ARG A 250 -6.72 -12.94 -9.60
CA ARG A 250 -7.59 -12.37 -8.58
C ARG A 250 -7.58 -13.17 -7.29
N ARG A 251 -7.73 -14.50 -7.38
CA ARG A 251 -7.87 -15.39 -6.21
C ARG A 251 -6.58 -15.51 -5.42
N VAL A 252 -5.45 -15.73 -6.10
CA VAL A 252 -4.13 -15.87 -5.49
C VAL A 252 -3.68 -14.54 -4.88
N GLN A 253 -3.87 -13.43 -5.60
CA GLN A 253 -3.61 -12.10 -5.06
C GLN A 253 -4.54 -11.78 -3.88
N GLY A 254 -5.79 -12.22 -3.90
CA GLY A 254 -6.72 -12.08 -2.78
C GLY A 254 -6.22 -12.76 -1.51
N GLU A 255 -5.73 -14.00 -1.61
CA GLU A 255 -5.17 -14.73 -0.47
C GLU A 255 -3.91 -14.07 0.08
N ARG A 256 -2.96 -13.70 -0.79
CA ARG A 256 -1.76 -12.96 -0.39
C ARG A 256 -2.11 -11.60 0.24
N GLY A 257 -3.11 -10.91 -0.31
CA GLY A 257 -3.61 -9.63 0.19
C GLY A 257 -4.26 -9.73 1.57
N HIS A 258 -4.96 -10.83 1.85
CA HIS A 258 -5.50 -11.11 3.17
C HIS A 258 -4.40 -11.23 4.23
N LEU A 259 -3.27 -11.87 3.90
CA LEU A 259 -2.10 -11.95 4.80
C LEU A 259 -1.56 -10.54 5.10
N HIS A 260 -1.36 -9.74 4.06
CA HIS A 260 -0.88 -8.36 4.20
C HIS A 260 -1.82 -7.50 5.06
N ASP A 261 -3.13 -7.63 4.85
CA ASP A 261 -4.14 -6.89 5.61
C ASP A 261 -4.19 -7.32 7.07
N ALA A 262 -4.15 -8.62 7.35
CA ALA A 262 -4.14 -9.13 8.71
C ALA A 262 -2.95 -8.56 9.50
N ALA A 263 -1.77 -8.50 8.88
CA ALA A 263 -0.57 -7.93 9.50
C ALA A 263 -0.70 -6.41 9.72
N ARG A 264 -1.10 -5.65 8.68
CA ARG A 264 -1.30 -4.18 8.78
C ARG A 264 -2.36 -3.79 9.79
N GLN A 265 -3.49 -4.49 9.82
CA GLN A 265 -4.58 -4.23 10.77
C GLN A 265 -4.14 -4.50 12.21
N TRP A 266 -3.45 -5.63 12.45
CA TRP A 266 -2.93 -5.93 13.77
C TRP A 266 -1.90 -4.89 14.23
N PHE A 267 -0.99 -4.49 13.34
CA PHE A 267 0.05 -3.52 13.64
C PHE A 267 -0.52 -2.13 13.92
N SER A 268 -1.41 -1.63 13.05
CA SER A 268 -2.15 -0.37 13.22
C SER A 268 -2.90 -0.33 14.54
N ALA A 269 -3.59 -1.41 14.90
CA ALA A 269 -4.36 -1.48 16.14
C ALA A 269 -3.48 -1.50 17.40
N ARG A 270 -2.28 -2.10 17.32
CA ARG A 270 -1.40 -2.25 18.48
C ARG A 270 -0.50 -1.05 18.70
N MET A 271 -0.04 -0.43 17.62
CA MET A 271 0.95 0.64 17.57
C MET A 271 0.62 1.62 16.45
N PRO A 272 -0.44 2.44 16.59
CA PRO A 272 -0.80 3.40 15.56
C PRO A 272 0.26 4.50 15.46
N GLY A 273 1.01 4.54 14.35
CA GLY A 273 1.94 5.61 14.04
C GLY A 273 1.39 6.55 12.98
N PHE A 274 2.28 7.06 12.14
CA PHE A 274 1.98 8.03 11.09
C PHE A 274 0.98 7.45 10.08
N PHE A 275 1.26 6.30 9.47
CA PHE A 275 0.38 5.75 8.44
C PHE A 275 -0.99 5.38 9.01
N ALA A 276 -1.03 4.70 10.16
CA ALA A 276 -2.27 4.36 10.82
C ALA A 276 -3.13 5.60 11.19
N THR A 277 -2.51 6.70 11.63
CA THR A 277 -3.24 7.94 11.99
C THR A 277 -3.81 8.66 10.76
N HIS A 278 -3.27 8.38 9.57
CA HIS A 278 -3.67 8.98 8.31
C HIS A 278 -4.61 8.08 7.48
N ASP A 279 -5.08 6.96 8.05
CA ASP A 279 -5.85 5.93 7.33
C ASP A 279 -5.12 5.44 6.07
N GLN A 280 -3.80 5.34 6.17
CA GLN A 280 -2.89 4.97 5.11
C GLN A 280 -2.33 3.57 5.36
N PRO A 281 -2.24 2.69 4.34
CA PRO A 281 -1.60 1.39 4.52
C PRO A 281 -0.11 1.59 4.83
N GLN A 282 0.42 0.83 5.79
CA GLN A 282 1.85 0.82 6.07
C GLN A 282 2.64 0.24 4.88
N PRO A 283 3.84 0.78 4.59
CA PRO A 283 4.85 0.12 3.78
C PRO A 283 5.06 -1.33 4.25
N LEU A 284 4.97 -2.27 3.31
CA LEU A 284 5.12 -3.70 3.55
C LEU A 284 6.05 -4.32 2.52
N LEU A 285 6.96 -5.18 2.97
CA LEU A 285 7.78 -6.03 2.12
C LEU A 285 7.54 -7.48 2.52
N ASP A 286 7.31 -8.39 1.59
CA ASP A 286 7.33 -9.82 1.87
C ASP A 286 8.49 -10.53 1.16
N VAL A 287 8.90 -11.66 1.74
CA VAL A 287 9.87 -12.56 1.14
C VAL A 287 9.11 -13.70 0.51
N VAL A 288 9.25 -13.90 -0.80
CA VAL A 288 8.57 -14.98 -1.53
C VAL A 288 9.61 -15.93 -2.11
N LEU A 289 9.56 -17.19 -1.74
CA LEU A 289 10.53 -18.21 -2.13
C LEU A 289 9.85 -19.27 -2.99
N PHE A 290 10.55 -19.72 -4.03
CA PHE A 290 10.10 -20.77 -4.96
C PHE A 290 11.06 -21.96 -4.92
N ASP A 291 10.59 -23.13 -5.32
CA ASP A 291 11.39 -24.34 -5.43
C ASP A 291 12.06 -24.48 -6.81
N GLU A 292 11.35 -24.13 -7.88
CA GLU A 292 11.83 -24.28 -9.26
C GLU A 292 11.99 -22.93 -9.98
N ILE A 293 11.09 -21.96 -9.78
CA ILE A 293 11.15 -20.69 -10.52
C ILE A 293 12.33 -19.82 -10.05
N SER A 294 13.24 -19.51 -10.98
CA SER A 294 14.35 -18.57 -10.76
C SER A 294 13.94 -17.12 -11.05
N ALA A 295 14.43 -16.19 -10.22
CA ALA A 295 14.32 -14.76 -10.46
C ALA A 295 15.21 -14.28 -11.62
N TYR A 296 16.22 -15.07 -12.01
CA TYR A 296 17.22 -14.72 -13.00
C TYR A 296 17.34 -15.78 -14.10
N PRO A 297 16.26 -16.00 -14.88
CA PRO A 297 16.29 -16.99 -15.93
C PRO A 297 17.37 -16.65 -16.96
N THR A 298 18.19 -17.65 -17.30
CA THR A 298 19.26 -17.54 -18.32
C THR A 298 18.74 -17.77 -19.74
N THR A 299 17.56 -18.39 -19.84
CA THR A 299 16.84 -18.65 -21.08
C THR A 299 15.45 -18.05 -21.01
N ARG A 300 14.75 -17.98 -22.14
CA ARG A 300 13.39 -17.48 -22.17
C ARG A 300 12.54 -18.33 -21.22
N PRO A 301 11.82 -17.73 -20.25
CA PRO A 301 10.91 -18.48 -19.40
C PRO A 301 9.92 -19.28 -20.27
N PRO A 302 9.65 -20.56 -19.93
CA PRO A 302 8.54 -21.28 -20.50
C PRO A 302 7.24 -20.47 -20.47
N ARG A 303 6.41 -20.65 -21.50
CA ARG A 303 5.06 -20.05 -21.53
C ARG A 303 4.30 -20.46 -20.27
N GLY A 304 3.53 -19.53 -19.71
CA GLY A 304 2.77 -19.79 -18.49
C GLY A 304 3.40 -19.27 -17.20
N ILE A 305 4.74 -19.26 -17.12
CA ILE A 305 5.46 -18.94 -15.88
C ILE A 305 5.32 -17.47 -15.50
N GLU A 306 5.38 -16.56 -16.47
CA GLU A 306 5.14 -15.12 -16.20
C GLU A 306 3.73 -14.89 -15.66
N GLY A 307 2.74 -15.63 -16.18
CA GLY A 307 1.39 -15.65 -15.62
C GLY A 307 1.35 -16.18 -14.19
N ALA A 308 2.06 -17.27 -13.88
CA ALA A 308 2.16 -17.82 -12.53
C ALA A 308 2.78 -16.83 -11.51
N ILE A 309 3.84 -16.13 -11.91
CA ILE A 309 4.50 -15.07 -11.10
C ILE A 309 3.56 -13.87 -10.93
N ARG A 310 2.88 -13.46 -12.00
CA ARG A 310 1.85 -12.41 -11.97
C ARG A 310 0.65 -12.79 -11.12
N ALA A 311 0.29 -14.07 -11.03
CA ALA A 311 -0.77 -14.55 -10.16
C ALA A 311 -0.47 -14.29 -8.69
N LEU A 312 0.80 -14.30 -8.29
CA LEU A 312 1.22 -13.88 -6.96
C LEU A 312 1.27 -12.34 -6.83
N GLY A 313 1.27 -11.62 -7.95
CA GLY A 313 1.42 -10.15 -8.01
C GLY A 313 2.87 -9.74 -7.75
N LEU A 314 3.80 -10.47 -8.33
CA LEU A 314 5.22 -10.17 -8.36
C LEU A 314 5.57 -9.46 -9.68
N PRO A 315 6.66 -8.67 -9.73
CA PRO A 315 7.10 -8.00 -10.95
C PRO A 315 7.52 -9.01 -12.03
N HIS A 316 7.39 -8.60 -13.30
CA HIS A 316 7.86 -9.38 -14.46
C HIS A 316 9.36 -9.68 -14.40
N THR A 317 9.76 -10.83 -14.94
CA THR A 317 11.16 -11.31 -14.97
C THR A 317 12.03 -10.69 -16.07
N VAL A 318 11.45 -9.83 -16.92
CA VAL A 318 12.17 -9.22 -18.04
C VAL A 318 13.16 -8.15 -17.57
N TYR A 319 12.71 -7.29 -16.65
CA TYR A 319 13.53 -6.27 -16.01
C TYR A 319 13.61 -6.55 -14.53
N VAL A 320 14.83 -6.65 -14.01
CA VAL A 320 15.07 -7.09 -12.64
C VAL A 320 15.65 -5.96 -11.81
N GLN A 321 15.21 -5.86 -10.55
CA GLN A 321 15.84 -4.99 -9.57
C GLN A 321 16.72 -5.88 -8.69
N ARG A 322 18.03 -5.80 -8.89
CA ARG A 322 19.00 -6.73 -8.30
C ARG A 322 19.86 -6.06 -7.25
N SER A 323 20.28 -6.84 -6.25
CA SER A 323 21.28 -6.40 -5.28
C SER A 323 22.34 -7.47 -5.10
N THR A 324 23.60 -7.06 -4.96
CA THR A 324 24.70 -7.97 -4.61
C THR A 324 24.53 -8.58 -3.22
N LYS A 325 23.72 -7.95 -2.35
CA LYS A 325 23.36 -8.45 -1.02
C LYS A 325 22.30 -9.56 -1.04
N PHE A 326 21.53 -9.64 -2.12
CA PHE A 326 20.46 -10.62 -2.28
C PHE A 326 20.71 -11.43 -3.55
N PRO A 327 21.73 -12.30 -3.54
CA PRO A 327 22.01 -13.15 -4.68
C PRO A 327 20.77 -14.02 -4.97
N ALA A 328 20.49 -14.22 -6.26
CA ALA A 328 19.32 -14.96 -6.73
C ALA A 328 17.93 -14.41 -6.32
N MET A 329 17.85 -13.19 -5.78
CA MET A 329 16.57 -12.54 -5.47
C MET A 329 16.38 -11.26 -6.27
N THR A 330 15.17 -11.01 -6.74
CA THR A 330 14.78 -9.71 -7.29
C THR A 330 13.80 -9.00 -6.37
N TYR A 331 13.95 -7.69 -6.29
CA TYR A 331 13.03 -6.80 -5.62
C TYR A 331 12.06 -6.21 -6.66
N GLY A 332 10.83 -5.96 -6.25
CA GLY A 332 10.00 -5.07 -7.01
C GLY A 332 8.74 -4.64 -6.30
N GLU A 333 8.26 -3.50 -6.76
CA GLU A 333 6.91 -3.05 -6.42
C GLU A 333 5.91 -3.98 -7.09
N ARG A 334 4.87 -4.31 -6.35
CA ARG A 334 3.78 -5.11 -6.86
C ARG A 334 3.16 -4.44 -8.09
N GLU A 335 2.92 -5.22 -9.14
CA GLU A 335 2.24 -4.73 -10.33
C GLU A 335 0.77 -4.39 -10.02
N THR A 336 0.43 -3.11 -10.01
CA THR A 336 -0.95 -2.63 -9.91
C THR A 336 -1.58 -2.58 -11.29
N GLY A 337 -1.98 -3.74 -11.82
CA GLY A 337 -2.87 -3.81 -12.99
C GLY A 337 -4.31 -3.43 -12.61
N SER A 338 -5.13 -3.08 -13.61
CA SER A 338 -6.58 -2.79 -13.46
C SER A 338 -7.40 -3.94 -12.86
N ASP A 339 -6.79 -5.12 -12.75
CA ASP A 339 -7.45 -6.38 -12.36
C ASP A 339 -6.92 -6.91 -11.02
N SER A 340 -6.04 -6.17 -10.34
CA SER A 340 -5.54 -6.51 -9.00
C SER A 340 -6.55 -6.16 -7.92
N GLU A 341 -7.00 -7.14 -7.13
CA GLU A 341 -7.83 -6.90 -5.93
C GLU A 341 -7.05 -6.27 -4.77
N ILE A 342 -5.72 -6.29 -4.84
CA ILE A 342 -4.88 -5.58 -3.89
C ILE A 342 -4.76 -4.14 -4.40
N GLU A 343 -5.75 -3.31 -4.09
CA GLU A 343 -5.75 -1.87 -4.38
C GLU A 343 -4.59 -1.18 -3.68
N GLY A 344 -3.73 -0.47 -4.44
CA GLY A 344 -3.00 0.74 -4.03
C GLY A 344 -2.16 0.69 -2.74
N ARG A 345 -1.72 -0.49 -2.32
CA ARG A 345 -1.01 -0.66 -1.05
C ARG A 345 0.48 -0.71 -1.34
N ARG A 346 1.20 0.25 -0.75
CA ARG A 346 2.66 0.31 -0.52
C ARG A 346 3.25 -1.05 -0.17
N THR A 347 3.44 -1.89 -1.18
CA THR A 347 3.71 -3.32 -1.03
C THR A 347 4.77 -3.70 -2.04
N TRP A 348 5.84 -4.25 -1.52
CA TRP A 348 6.95 -4.75 -2.29
C TRP A 348 7.16 -6.22 -1.99
N ALA A 349 7.85 -6.89 -2.90
CA ALA A 349 8.28 -8.26 -2.72
C ALA A 349 9.78 -8.36 -2.96
N LEU A 350 10.44 -9.18 -2.17
CA LEU A 350 11.76 -9.72 -2.48
C LEU A 350 11.58 -11.20 -2.73
N TRP A 351 11.90 -11.68 -3.94
CA TRP A 351 11.58 -13.04 -4.31
C TRP A 351 12.64 -13.73 -5.15
N GLY A 352 12.68 -15.06 -5.10
CA GLY A 352 13.60 -15.88 -5.88
C GLY A 352 13.55 -17.36 -5.53
N ASN A 353 14.44 -18.14 -6.14
CA ASN A 353 14.53 -19.58 -5.95
C ASN A 353 15.27 -19.91 -4.64
N ARG A 354 14.66 -20.75 -3.78
CA ARG A 354 15.20 -21.11 -2.46
C ARG A 354 16.61 -21.71 -2.55
N SER A 355 16.83 -22.65 -3.45
CA SER A 355 18.12 -23.32 -3.61
C SER A 355 19.20 -22.38 -4.15
N GLU A 356 18.88 -21.55 -5.15
CA GLU A 356 19.83 -20.56 -5.68
C GLU A 356 20.20 -19.50 -4.64
N ILE A 357 19.23 -19.05 -3.83
CA ILE A 357 19.45 -18.12 -2.73
C ILE A 357 20.33 -18.76 -1.65
N GLY A 358 20.00 -20.00 -1.24
CA GLY A 358 20.75 -20.75 -0.23
C GLY A 358 22.21 -20.92 -0.64
N HIS A 359 22.47 -21.31 -1.89
CA HIS A 359 23.82 -21.41 -2.44
C HIS A 359 24.52 -20.05 -2.53
N GLY A 360 23.81 -19.00 -2.97
CA GLY A 360 24.36 -17.65 -3.06
C GLY A 360 24.74 -17.05 -1.70
N LEU A 361 24.02 -17.42 -0.64
CA LEU A 361 24.19 -16.93 0.72
C LEU A 361 24.94 -17.89 1.65
N GLU A 362 25.33 -19.08 1.21
CA GLU A 362 25.89 -20.15 2.05
C GLU A 362 26.99 -19.66 3.00
N SER A 363 28.01 -18.98 2.45
CA SER A 363 29.12 -18.44 3.23
C SER A 363 28.68 -17.39 4.25
N THR A 364 27.65 -16.62 3.92
CA THR A 364 27.11 -15.56 4.76
C THR A 364 26.26 -16.15 5.87
N LEU A 365 25.32 -17.05 5.56
CA LEU A 365 24.46 -17.73 6.54
C LEU A 365 25.30 -18.52 7.55
N THR A 366 26.30 -19.28 7.06
CA THR A 366 27.23 -20.02 7.91
C THR A 366 28.01 -19.08 8.85
N ALA A 367 28.47 -17.93 8.35
CA ALA A 367 29.15 -16.93 9.19
C ALA A 367 28.24 -16.31 10.27
N TYR A 368 26.93 -16.32 10.07
CA TYR A 368 25.92 -15.93 11.06
C TYR A 368 25.46 -17.08 11.95
N GLY A 369 25.95 -18.31 11.75
CA GLY A 369 25.50 -19.51 12.47
C GLY A 369 24.07 -19.90 12.12
N LEU A 370 23.65 -19.61 10.90
CA LEU A 370 22.32 -19.88 10.38
C LEU A 370 22.37 -21.03 9.37
N ASP A 371 21.28 -21.80 9.31
CA ASP A 371 21.10 -22.86 8.31
C ASP A 371 20.60 -22.27 6.97
N GLN A 372 20.45 -23.11 5.95
CA GLN A 372 19.90 -22.70 4.64
C GLN A 372 18.36 -22.84 4.58
N ASP A 373 17.68 -22.67 5.72
CA ASP A 373 16.22 -22.75 5.80
C ASP A 373 15.53 -21.40 5.56
N ASP A 374 14.22 -21.43 5.31
CA ASP A 374 13.43 -20.25 4.96
C ASP A 374 13.44 -19.19 6.08
N SER A 375 13.46 -19.62 7.33
CA SER A 375 13.57 -18.76 8.52
C SER A 375 14.90 -18.01 8.58
N SER A 376 16.00 -18.68 8.24
CA SER A 376 17.35 -18.12 8.20
C SER A 376 17.51 -17.12 7.06
N ILE A 377 16.99 -17.44 5.87
CA ILE A 377 16.92 -16.51 4.75
C ILE A 377 16.14 -15.25 5.17
N ALA A 378 14.95 -15.41 5.76
CA ALA A 378 14.15 -14.26 6.21
C ALA A 378 14.85 -13.43 7.31
N HIS A 379 15.56 -14.07 8.24
CA HIS A 379 16.34 -13.36 9.26
C HIS A 379 17.50 -12.56 8.64
N TYR A 380 18.21 -13.13 7.67
CA TYR A 380 19.24 -12.40 6.92
C TYR A 380 18.64 -11.21 6.17
N VAL A 381 17.52 -11.43 5.46
CA VAL A 381 16.83 -10.38 4.70
C VAL A 381 16.46 -9.21 5.60
N GLN A 382 15.86 -9.45 6.77
CA GLN A 382 15.51 -8.41 7.74
C GLN A 382 16.67 -7.44 8.01
N ARG A 383 17.88 -7.97 8.21
CA ARG A 383 19.07 -7.16 8.53
C ARG A 383 19.60 -6.41 7.32
N ALA A 384 19.62 -7.05 6.15
CA ALA A 384 20.21 -6.49 4.94
C ALA A 384 19.29 -5.45 4.27
N ILE A 385 17.97 -5.62 4.35
CA ILE A 385 16.99 -4.76 3.66
C ILE A 385 16.60 -3.52 4.46
N GLU A 386 16.94 -3.48 5.74
CA GLU A 386 16.46 -2.51 6.72
C GLU A 386 16.52 -1.06 6.25
N ASP A 387 17.71 -0.59 5.83
CA ASP A 387 17.91 0.79 5.37
C ASP A 387 17.07 1.10 4.13
N TYR A 388 17.03 0.18 3.18
CA TYR A 388 16.28 0.39 1.94
C TYR A 388 14.77 0.45 2.22
N LEU A 389 14.24 -0.42 3.07
CA LEU A 389 12.83 -0.40 3.46
C LEU A 389 12.47 0.84 4.30
N LEU A 390 13.37 1.32 5.16
CA LEU A 390 13.19 2.60 5.86
C LEU A 390 13.12 3.77 4.89
N ARG A 391 14.00 3.79 3.88
CA ARG A 391 14.01 4.82 2.84
C ARG A 391 12.73 4.79 2.02
N LEU A 392 12.27 3.62 1.59
CA LEU A 392 10.96 3.49 0.94
C LEU A 392 9.85 4.05 1.83
N SER A 393 9.87 3.71 3.12
CA SER A 393 8.87 4.18 4.08
C SER A 393 8.90 5.70 4.25
N ILE A 394 10.08 6.32 4.22
CA ILE A 394 10.21 7.78 4.22
C ILE A 394 9.59 8.37 2.95
N SER A 395 9.89 7.82 1.77
CA SER A 395 9.32 8.29 0.50
C SER A 395 7.79 8.25 0.53
N GLU A 396 7.22 7.16 1.05
CA GLU A 396 5.78 7.01 1.22
C GLU A 396 5.16 8.00 2.21
N MET A 397 5.85 8.27 3.33
CA MET A 397 5.41 9.29 4.27
C MET A 397 5.37 10.68 3.62
N LEU A 398 6.39 11.01 2.81
CA LEU A 398 6.42 12.29 2.08
C LEU A 398 5.27 12.39 1.07
N GLN A 399 4.90 11.31 0.40
CA GLN A 399 3.75 11.29 -0.51
C GLN A 399 2.44 11.56 0.23
N VAL A 400 2.27 10.96 1.42
CA VAL A 400 1.10 11.23 2.28
C VAL A 400 1.07 12.70 2.70
N CYS A 401 2.21 13.27 3.12
CA CYS A 401 2.28 14.69 3.46
C CYS A 401 1.93 15.59 2.28
N ASP A 402 2.38 15.26 1.06
CA ASP A 402 2.06 16.03 -0.14
C ASP A 402 0.56 16.00 -0.46
N ALA A 403 -0.05 14.81 -0.40
CA ALA A 403 -1.49 14.65 -0.56
C ALA A 403 -2.29 15.42 0.51
N GLN A 404 -1.78 15.50 1.74
CA GLN A 404 -2.39 16.32 2.79
C GLN A 404 -2.32 17.80 2.47
N TYR A 405 -1.16 18.32 2.06
CA TYR A 405 -1.04 19.72 1.68
C TYR A 405 -1.92 20.07 0.47
N ALA A 406 -2.06 19.17 -0.50
CA ALA A 406 -2.98 19.33 -1.62
C ALA A 406 -4.45 19.38 -1.15
N SER A 407 -4.87 18.45 -0.30
CA SER A 407 -6.22 18.43 0.28
C SER A 407 -6.52 19.70 1.10
N MET A 408 -5.54 20.19 1.85
CA MET A 408 -5.67 21.43 2.61
C MET A 408 -5.80 22.66 1.70
N ARG A 409 -5.10 22.68 0.56
CA ARG A 409 -5.25 23.71 -0.48
C ARG A 409 -6.69 23.77 -0.95
N ASP A 410 -7.21 22.62 -1.37
CA ASP A 410 -8.52 22.51 -1.99
C ASP A 410 -9.62 22.85 -0.96
N ALA A 411 -9.44 22.44 0.30
CA ALA A 411 -10.32 22.79 1.41
C ALA A 411 -10.31 24.30 1.71
N ALA A 412 -9.14 24.95 1.69
CA ALA A 412 -9.02 26.39 1.88
C ALA A 412 -9.75 27.19 0.78
N HIS A 413 -9.75 26.69 -0.46
CA HIS A 413 -10.53 27.27 -1.55
C HIS A 413 -12.05 27.06 -1.39
N GLN A 414 -12.48 25.94 -0.80
CA GLN A 414 -13.90 25.58 -0.77
C GLN A 414 -14.69 26.21 0.37
N HIS A 415 -14.18 26.33 1.61
CA HIS A 415 -14.92 26.99 2.71
C HIS A 415 -14.02 27.51 3.84
N GLY A 416 -14.28 28.74 4.32
CA GLY A 416 -13.52 29.49 5.33
C GLY A 416 -13.54 28.97 6.78
N ARG A 417 -13.45 27.65 7.02
CA ARG A 417 -13.26 27.08 8.37
C ARG A 417 -11.79 27.17 8.79
N LEU A 418 -11.32 28.40 8.95
CA LEU A 418 -9.95 28.77 9.28
C LEU A 418 -9.41 28.12 10.56
N GLU A 419 -10.26 27.84 11.56
CA GLU A 419 -9.80 27.28 12.84
C GLU A 419 -9.32 25.84 12.74
N ARG A 420 -10.06 24.97 12.03
CA ARG A 420 -9.64 23.57 11.83
C ARG A 420 -8.43 23.48 10.92
N LEU A 421 -8.42 24.27 9.84
CA LEU A 421 -7.26 24.42 8.97
C LEU A 421 -6.03 24.88 9.75
N ARG A 422 -6.17 25.86 10.66
CA ARG A 422 -5.06 26.36 11.49
C ARG A 422 -4.50 25.30 12.42
N ALA A 423 -5.34 24.51 13.10
CA ALA A 423 -4.88 23.44 13.99
C ALA A 423 -4.12 22.36 13.21
N SER A 424 -4.69 21.89 12.09
CA SER A 424 -4.05 20.89 11.21
C SER A 424 -2.75 21.42 10.60
N LEU A 425 -2.71 22.68 10.16
CA LEU A 425 -1.50 23.30 9.60
C LEU A 425 -0.41 23.41 10.66
N LEU A 426 -0.73 23.84 11.88
CA LEU A 426 0.28 23.95 12.94
C LEU A 426 0.91 22.59 13.26
N THR A 427 0.12 21.53 13.36
CA THR A 427 0.64 20.18 13.60
C THR A 427 1.50 19.70 12.43
N LEU A 428 0.99 19.79 11.19
CA LEU A 428 1.70 19.36 9.99
C LEU A 428 3.00 20.14 9.78
N SER A 429 2.98 21.44 10.06
CA SER A 429 4.11 22.34 9.90
C SER A 429 5.22 22.11 10.94
N ILE A 430 4.84 21.82 12.20
CA ILE A 430 5.79 21.41 13.23
C ILE A 430 6.44 20.07 12.84
N ASP A 431 5.63 19.09 12.44
CA ASP A 431 6.13 17.80 11.98
C ASP A 431 7.04 17.96 10.77
N MET A 432 6.65 18.76 9.77
CA MET A 432 7.42 18.95 8.53
C MET A 432 8.82 19.52 8.79
N SER A 433 8.93 20.48 9.72
CA SER A 433 10.24 21.03 10.11
C SER A 433 11.18 20.00 10.74
N SER A 434 10.61 19.08 11.54
CA SER A 434 11.38 17.98 12.12
C SER A 434 11.70 16.92 11.07
N ILE A 435 10.75 16.62 10.19
CA ILE A 435 10.85 15.62 9.13
C ILE A 435 11.95 16.00 8.13
N ASP A 436 11.95 17.25 7.63
CA ASP A 436 12.98 17.76 6.70
C ASP A 436 14.38 17.64 7.31
N ARG A 437 14.57 18.14 8.54
CA ARG A 437 15.85 18.07 9.24
C ARG A 437 16.32 16.64 9.45
N ASP A 438 15.45 15.77 9.94
CA ASP A 438 15.79 14.38 10.28
C ASP A 438 16.12 13.56 9.04
N ILE A 439 15.34 13.69 7.96
CA ILE A 439 15.58 12.95 6.71
C ILE A 439 16.87 13.45 6.04
N ARG A 440 17.12 14.77 6.00
CA ARG A 440 18.39 15.28 5.48
C ARG A 440 19.57 14.77 6.28
N ALA A 441 19.50 14.83 7.62
CA ALA A 441 20.55 14.30 8.48
C ALA A 441 20.72 12.77 8.34
N TYR A 442 19.65 12.04 8.03
CA TYR A 442 19.70 10.61 7.74
C TYR A 442 20.36 10.32 6.39
N ASN A 443 20.05 11.10 5.37
CA ASN A 443 20.60 10.97 4.02
C ASN A 443 22.08 11.40 3.96
N GLU A 444 22.44 12.51 4.59
CA GLU A 444 23.81 13.02 4.68
C GLU A 444 24.73 12.12 5.49
N ARG A 445 24.19 11.42 6.50
CA ARG A 445 24.98 10.54 7.36
C ARG A 445 25.67 9.41 6.60
N GLY A 446 25.24 9.10 5.37
CA GLY A 446 25.82 8.09 4.50
C GLY A 446 26.06 6.79 5.28
N TRP A 447 25.00 6.01 5.51
CA TRP A 447 25.02 4.98 6.53
C TRP A 447 26.23 4.04 6.42
N ARG A 448 26.96 3.91 7.54
CA ARG A 448 28.29 3.30 7.66
C ARG A 448 28.32 1.77 7.57
N HIS A 449 27.27 1.13 7.04
CA HIS A 449 27.21 -0.32 6.95
C HIS A 449 26.86 -0.78 5.53
N ASP A 450 27.27 -2.01 5.25
CA ASP A 450 27.16 -2.71 3.99
C ASP A 450 25.70 -3.11 3.68
N HIS A 451 24.88 -2.13 3.28
CA HIS A 451 23.46 -2.26 2.99
C HIS A 451 23.18 -2.67 1.54
N ALA A 452 21.97 -3.18 1.31
CA ALA A 452 21.51 -3.53 -0.03
C ALA A 452 21.40 -2.30 -0.93
N GLN A 453 22.18 -2.31 -2.01
CA GLN A 453 22.03 -1.41 -3.14
C GLN A 453 21.30 -2.14 -4.26
N PHE A 454 20.22 -1.55 -4.73
CA PHE A 454 19.41 -2.10 -5.81
C PHE A 454 19.69 -1.37 -7.13
N PHE A 455 19.84 -2.16 -8.17
CA PHE A 455 20.06 -1.70 -9.52
C PHE A 455 18.95 -2.24 -10.43
N PHE A 456 18.34 -1.36 -11.21
CA PHE A 456 17.39 -1.74 -12.24
C PHE A 456 18.13 -2.05 -13.53
N GLU A 457 18.01 -3.29 -14.00
CA GLU A 457 18.79 -3.83 -15.10
C GLU A 457 18.02 -4.84 -15.96
N ASP A 458 18.55 -5.11 -17.16
CA ASP A 458 18.07 -6.18 -18.03
C ASP A 458 18.33 -7.55 -17.38
N SER A 459 17.38 -8.49 -17.49
CA SER A 459 17.58 -9.86 -17.00
C SER A 459 18.67 -10.60 -17.78
N PRO A 460 19.31 -11.65 -17.20
CA PRO A 460 20.38 -12.39 -17.88
C PRO A 460 19.97 -12.94 -19.25
N TYR A 461 18.73 -13.45 -19.37
CA TYR A 461 18.16 -13.87 -20.65
C TYR A 461 18.09 -12.70 -21.65
N LEU A 462 17.58 -11.53 -21.25
CA LEU A 462 17.45 -10.39 -22.15
C LEU A 462 18.82 -9.87 -22.60
N VAL A 463 19.81 -9.87 -21.71
CA VAL A 463 21.21 -9.58 -22.03
C VAL A 463 21.76 -10.55 -23.09
N ALA A 464 21.47 -11.85 -22.94
CA ALA A 464 21.88 -12.86 -23.91
C ALA A 464 21.19 -12.68 -25.27
N GLU A 465 19.91 -12.30 -25.30
CA GLU A 465 19.18 -12.02 -26.54
C GLU A 465 19.69 -10.75 -27.24
N HIS A 466 19.95 -9.68 -26.48
CA HIS A 466 20.57 -8.45 -27.01
C HIS A 466 21.94 -8.76 -27.64
N ALA A 467 22.76 -9.58 -26.99
CA ALA A 467 24.04 -10.01 -27.54
C ALA A 467 23.93 -10.78 -28.86
N LYS A 468 22.89 -11.62 -29.01
CA LYS A 468 22.62 -12.37 -30.26
C LYS A 468 22.09 -11.48 -31.38
N HIS A 469 21.27 -10.49 -31.07
CA HIS A 469 20.57 -9.65 -32.04
C HIS A 469 21.23 -8.28 -32.30
N GLY A 470 22.39 -8.01 -31.70
CA GLY A 470 23.08 -6.72 -31.83
C GLY A 470 22.35 -5.57 -31.12
N GLY A 471 21.50 -5.88 -30.13
CA GLY A 471 20.83 -4.89 -29.31
C GLY A 471 21.77 -4.27 -28.27
N GLY A 472 21.57 -2.98 -27.97
CA GLY A 472 22.25 -2.32 -26.86
C GLY A 472 21.66 -2.75 -25.52
N GLN A 473 22.50 -2.97 -24.51
CA GLN A 473 22.05 -3.19 -23.13
C GLN A 473 21.55 -1.87 -22.54
N ASN A 474 20.47 -1.94 -21.75
CA ASN A 474 20.05 -0.78 -20.99
C ASN A 474 21.08 -0.42 -19.93
N ARG A 475 21.28 0.89 -19.71
CA ARG A 475 22.17 1.35 -18.65
C ARG A 475 21.56 1.01 -17.30
N SER A 476 22.34 0.35 -16.44
CA SER A 476 21.97 0.08 -15.04
C SER A 476 21.63 1.38 -14.31
N ILE A 477 20.47 1.41 -13.65
CA ILE A 477 19.98 2.55 -12.88
C ILE A 477 20.10 2.21 -11.39
N ASN A 478 20.87 2.99 -10.63
CA ASN A 478 20.93 2.86 -9.18
C ASN A 478 19.63 3.37 -8.54
N LEU A 479 18.82 2.47 -8.01
CA LEU A 479 17.53 2.79 -7.40
C LEU A 479 17.67 3.51 -6.06
N ASN A 480 18.74 3.25 -5.31
CA ASN A 480 18.99 3.93 -4.03
C ASN A 480 19.28 5.42 -4.26
N GLU A 481 20.11 5.75 -5.26
CA GLU A 481 20.40 7.13 -5.64
C GLU A 481 19.15 7.85 -6.18
N ARG A 482 18.36 7.17 -7.01
CA ARG A 482 17.10 7.71 -7.52
C ARG A 482 16.14 8.03 -6.37
N LEU A 483 15.97 7.10 -5.44
CA LEU A 483 15.10 7.28 -4.29
C LEU A 483 15.56 8.46 -3.41
N LEU A 484 16.87 8.60 -3.17
CA LEU A 484 17.45 9.75 -2.47
C LEU A 484 17.16 11.09 -3.17
N ALA A 485 17.35 11.13 -4.49
CA ALA A 485 17.07 12.33 -5.29
C ALA A 485 15.59 12.69 -5.26
N ASP A 486 14.70 11.70 -5.36
CA ASP A 486 13.25 11.88 -5.32
C ASP A 486 12.80 12.38 -3.95
N GLN A 487 13.30 11.81 -2.85
CA GLN A 487 13.04 12.31 -1.49
C GLN A 487 13.48 13.77 -1.30
N THR A 488 14.66 14.11 -1.80
CA THR A 488 15.20 15.48 -1.69
C THR A 488 14.30 16.47 -2.42
N ARG A 489 13.87 16.12 -3.64
CA ARG A 489 12.94 16.94 -4.43
C ARG A 489 11.58 17.09 -3.74
N MET A 490 11.05 16.01 -3.18
CA MET A 490 9.78 16.04 -2.45
C MET A 490 9.87 16.91 -1.20
N LEU A 491 10.97 16.83 -0.44
CA LEU A 491 11.20 17.69 0.73
C LEU A 491 11.25 19.17 0.35
N GLU A 492 11.93 19.52 -0.74
CA GLU A 492 11.97 20.89 -1.26
C GLU A 492 10.58 21.40 -1.64
N SER A 493 9.79 20.58 -2.33
CA SER A 493 8.40 20.87 -2.69
C SER A 493 7.53 21.10 -1.45
N LEU A 494 7.58 20.18 -0.48
CA LEU A 494 6.81 20.24 0.77
C LEU A 494 7.18 21.44 1.63
N ARG A 495 8.47 21.79 1.68
CA ARG A 495 8.95 22.97 2.38
C ARG A 495 8.49 24.26 1.70
N GLY A 496 8.46 24.30 0.37
CA GLY A 496 7.85 25.38 -0.39
C GLY A 496 6.38 25.56 -0.02
N ALA A 497 5.61 24.48 -0.06
CA ALA A 497 4.21 24.48 0.32
C ALA A 497 3.98 24.95 1.78
N ASP A 498 4.76 24.44 2.75
CA ASP A 498 4.65 24.86 4.16
C ASP A 498 4.91 26.36 4.34
N ASN A 499 5.92 26.91 3.67
CA ASN A 499 6.23 28.34 3.73
C ASN A 499 5.10 29.18 3.15
N ASP A 500 4.53 28.78 2.02
CA ASP A 500 3.39 29.46 1.40
C ASP A 500 2.17 29.47 2.33
N TYR A 501 1.87 28.33 2.99
CA TYR A 501 0.77 28.25 3.94
C TYR A 501 0.99 29.08 5.20
N ARG A 502 2.22 29.10 5.74
CA ARG A 502 2.56 30.00 6.86
C ARG A 502 2.40 31.47 6.47
N GLY A 503 2.77 31.82 5.24
CA GLY A 503 2.53 33.15 4.66
C GLY A 503 1.03 33.49 4.63
N ILE A 504 0.21 32.60 4.08
CA ILE A 504 -1.25 32.76 4.01
C ILE A 504 -1.86 32.86 5.41
N LEU A 505 -1.45 32.01 6.37
CA LEU A 505 -1.95 32.08 7.74
C LEU A 505 -1.58 33.38 8.44
N THR A 506 -0.38 33.90 8.20
CA THR A 506 0.07 35.18 8.76
C THR A 506 -0.74 36.34 8.18
N ALA A 507 -0.99 36.33 6.87
CA ALA A 507 -1.85 37.30 6.19
C ALA A 507 -3.32 37.19 6.64
N ALA A 508 -3.84 35.98 6.78
CA ALA A 508 -5.21 35.74 7.27
C ALA A 508 -5.35 36.16 8.74
N ALA A 509 -4.33 35.92 9.57
CA ALA A 509 -4.30 36.37 10.96
C ALA A 509 -4.25 37.90 11.06
N SER A 510 -3.49 38.59 10.21
CA SER A 510 -3.46 40.06 10.18
C SER A 510 -4.80 40.64 9.69
N LEU A 511 -5.44 40.04 8.69
CA LEU A 511 -6.78 40.39 8.23
C LEU A 511 -7.85 40.14 9.31
N THR A 512 -7.76 39.01 10.03
CA THR A 512 -8.70 38.68 11.11
C THR A 512 -8.51 39.62 12.31
N ALA A 513 -7.27 39.94 12.67
CA ALA A 513 -6.96 40.93 13.69
C ALA A 513 -7.51 42.32 13.31
N SER A 514 -7.39 42.69 12.03
CA SER A 514 -7.95 43.93 11.48
C SER A 514 -9.48 43.94 11.49
N LEU A 515 -10.13 42.84 11.12
CA LEU A 515 -11.59 42.72 11.20
C LEU A 515 -12.09 42.75 12.64
N ARG A 516 -11.35 42.15 13.58
CA ARG A 516 -11.68 42.19 15.01
C ARG A 516 -11.48 43.57 15.59
N SER A 517 -10.43 44.29 15.20
CA SER A 517 -10.21 45.68 15.62
C SER A 517 -11.30 46.60 15.06
N ILE A 518 -11.74 46.41 13.81
CA ILE A 518 -12.88 47.13 13.22
C ILE A 518 -14.17 46.86 14.00
N ARG A 519 -14.48 45.60 14.34
CA ARG A 519 -15.66 45.27 15.16
C ARG A 519 -15.57 45.85 16.57
N MET A 520 -14.39 45.84 17.18
CA MET A 520 -14.17 46.49 18.47
C MET A 520 -14.31 48.01 18.39
N ALA A 521 -13.84 48.63 17.30
CA ALA A 521 -14.02 50.05 17.05
C ALA A 521 -15.51 50.40 16.84
N GLN A 522 -16.26 49.58 16.11
CA GLN A 522 -17.72 49.72 15.96
C GLN A 522 -18.45 49.59 17.30
N ALA A 523 -18.07 48.62 18.13
CA ALA A 523 -18.63 48.49 19.47
C ALA A 523 -18.27 49.69 20.36
N ALA A 524 -17.04 50.20 20.28
CA ALA A 524 -16.60 51.39 20.99
C ALA A 524 -17.37 52.65 20.56
N ILE A 525 -17.68 52.81 19.27
CA ILE A 525 -18.54 53.87 18.74
C ILE A 525 -19.94 53.76 19.36
N TRP A 526 -20.51 52.56 19.41
CA TRP A 526 -21.80 52.34 20.07
C TRP A 526 -21.78 52.70 21.55
N PHE A 527 -20.74 52.29 22.28
CA PHE A 527 -20.57 52.68 23.69
C PHE A 527 -20.40 54.20 23.84
N ALA A 528 -19.68 54.87 22.94
CA ALA A 528 -19.52 56.31 22.95
C ALA A 528 -20.86 57.03 22.71
N ILE A 529 -21.67 56.55 21.76
CA ILE A 529 -23.02 57.10 21.49
C ILE A 529 -23.93 56.93 22.73
N ILE A 530 -23.93 55.74 23.35
CA ILE A 530 -24.71 55.48 24.56
C ILE A 530 -24.25 56.38 25.70
N SER A 531 -22.93 56.49 25.91
CA SER A 531 -22.34 57.35 26.96
C SER A 531 -22.66 58.82 26.74
N PHE A 532 -22.61 59.30 25.49
CA PHE A 532 -23.03 60.64 25.11
C PHE A 532 -24.51 60.88 25.40
N GLY A 533 -25.38 59.92 25.10
CA GLY A 533 -26.80 59.98 25.42
C GLY A 533 -27.05 60.08 26.93
N VAL A 534 -26.34 59.27 27.73
CA VAL A 534 -26.41 59.33 29.20
C VAL A 534 -25.91 60.67 29.72
N ALA A 535 -24.78 61.17 29.23
CA ALA A 535 -24.26 62.49 29.62
C ALA A 535 -25.25 63.61 29.27
N ALA A 536 -25.86 63.59 28.08
CA ALA A 536 -26.86 64.57 27.67
C ALA A 536 -28.11 64.54 28.57
N VAL A 537 -28.61 63.35 28.90
CA VAL A 537 -29.74 63.18 29.85
C VAL A 537 -29.35 63.66 31.24
N THR A 538 -28.14 63.35 31.71
CA THR A 538 -27.65 63.77 33.03
C THR A 538 -27.52 65.30 33.09
N LEU A 539 -27.07 65.94 32.01
CA LEU A 539 -26.95 67.40 31.90
C LEU A 539 -28.33 68.07 31.86
N LEU A 540 -29.32 67.46 31.19
CA LEU A 540 -30.71 67.90 31.21
C LEU A 540 -31.38 67.77 32.59
N ILE A 541 -31.00 66.76 33.39
CA ILE A 541 -31.55 66.55 34.74
C ILE A 541 -30.81 67.39 35.79
N ALA A 542 -29.51 67.64 35.61
CA ALA A 542 -28.68 68.40 36.55
C ALA A 542 -28.84 69.92 36.42
N ASP A 543 -29.47 70.41 35.36
CA ASP A 543 -29.77 71.84 35.18
C ASP A 543 -30.95 72.27 36.09
N ILE A 544 -30.63 72.45 37.37
CA ILE A 544 -31.48 73.08 38.38
C ILE A 544 -31.19 74.57 38.35
N SER A 545 -31.55 75.23 37.25
CA SER A 545 -31.63 76.69 37.18
C SER A 545 -32.91 77.08 36.44
N GLN A 546 -33.52 78.21 36.81
CA GLN A 546 -34.95 78.50 36.58
C GLN A 546 -35.39 78.61 35.11
N HIS A 547 -34.50 78.44 34.12
CA HIS A 547 -34.84 78.36 32.70
C HIS A 547 -34.14 77.14 32.07
N SER A 548 -34.77 75.95 32.15
CA SER A 548 -34.14 74.72 31.64
C SER A 548 -34.04 74.74 30.12
N MET A 549 -32.91 74.28 29.57
CA MET A 549 -32.71 74.15 28.11
C MET A 549 -33.75 73.25 27.43
N PHE A 550 -34.46 72.40 28.18
CA PHE A 550 -35.52 71.55 27.65
C PHE A 550 -36.71 72.37 27.13
N THR A 551 -37.06 73.47 27.81
CA THR A 551 -38.09 74.42 27.37
C THR A 551 -37.72 75.11 26.06
N LEU A 552 -36.45 75.49 25.88
CA LEU A 552 -35.94 76.13 24.66
C LEU A 552 -35.94 75.20 23.45
N ILE A 553 -35.60 73.92 23.64
CA ILE A 553 -35.60 72.91 22.55
C ILE A 553 -37.04 72.49 22.20
N ALA A 554 -37.92 72.39 23.19
CA ALA A 554 -39.34 72.10 22.98
C ALA A 554 -40.08 73.25 22.28
N GLU A 555 -39.76 74.51 22.59
CA GLU A 555 -40.26 75.67 21.85
C GLU A 555 -39.71 75.71 20.42
N TRP A 556 -38.44 75.39 20.20
CA TRP A 556 -37.85 75.36 18.86
C TRP A 556 -38.41 74.24 17.96
N LEU A 557 -38.68 73.06 18.52
CA LEU A 557 -39.33 71.95 17.79
C LEU A 557 -40.84 72.15 17.63
N GLY A 558 -41.50 72.81 18.58
CA GLY A 558 -42.91 73.18 18.50
C GLY A 558 -43.20 74.31 17.52
N ALA A 559 -42.23 75.20 17.27
CA ALA A 559 -42.37 76.31 16.32
C ALA A 559 -42.23 75.91 14.83
N ARG A 560 -42.12 74.61 14.52
CA ARG A 560 -41.97 74.09 13.15
C ARG A 560 -43.13 73.23 12.64
N HIS A 561 -44.32 73.39 13.24
CA HIS A 561 -45.58 72.98 12.64
C HIS A 561 -46.48 74.17 12.32
#